data_AF-A0A377KA02-F1
#
_entry.id   AF-A0A377KA02-F1
#
_cell.length_a   1.000
_cell.length_b   1.000
_cell.length_c   1.000
_cell.angle_alpha   90.00
_cell.angle_beta   90.00
_cell.angle_gamma   90.00
#
_symmetry.space_group_name_H-M   'P 1'
#
loop_
_entity.id
_entity.type
_entity.pdbx_description
1 polymer ?
#
loop_
_entity_poly.entity_id
_entity_poly.type
_entity_poly.pdbx_seq_one_letter_code
_entity_poly.pdbx_strand_id
1 'polypeptide(L)' 'MERFIARLSEYQHYQNILVVSHQGVLSLLIARLIGMPAESMWHFRVDQGCWSAIDINQKFATLRVLNSRAIGVENA' A
#
# COMPACT_ATOMS: atom_id res chain seq x y z
N MET A 1 -8.06 -8.37 -6.22
CA MET A 1 -7.08 -7.91 -5.21
C MET A 1 -6.17 -9.04 -4.76
N GLU A 2 -6.70 -10.12 -4.18
CA GLU A 2 -5.92 -11.23 -3.61
C GLU A 2 -4.81 -11.78 -4.51
N ARG A 3 -5.09 -11.95 -5.82
CA ARG A 3 -4.08 -12.40 -6.79
C ARG A 3 -2.88 -11.45 -6.88
N PHE A 4 -3.09 -10.14 -6.82
CA PHE A 4 -1.99 -9.18 -6.87
C PHE A 4 -1.17 -9.20 -5.56
N ILE A 5 -1.82 -9.28 -4.40
CA ILE A 5 -1.14 -9.40 -3.10
C ILE A 5 -0.29 -10.66 -3.04
N ALA A 6 -0.82 -11.80 -3.49
CA ALA A 6 -0.08 -13.05 -3.55
C ALA A 6 1.19 -12.96 -4.43
N ARG A 7 1.14 -12.13 -5.49
CA ARG A 7 2.28 -11.90 -6.38
C ARG A 7 3.32 -10.93 -5.82
N LEU A 8 3.07 -10.25 -4.70
CA LEU A 8 4.09 -9.38 -4.08
C LEU A 8 5.35 -10.16 -3.67
N SER A 9 5.24 -11.46 -3.38
CA SER A 9 6.41 -12.31 -3.12
C SER A 9 7.32 -12.49 -4.34
N GLU A 10 6.80 -12.32 -5.57
CA GLU A 10 7.62 -12.31 -6.79
C GLU A 10 8.62 -11.14 -6.78
N TYR A 11 8.33 -10.08 -6.02
CA TYR A 11 9.13 -8.87 -5.91
C TYR A 11 9.92 -8.79 -4.60
N GLN A 12 10.06 -9.89 -3.85
CA GLN A 12 10.72 -9.92 -2.52
C GLN A 12 12.18 -9.43 -2.50
N HIS A 13 12.85 -9.39 -3.66
CA HIS A 13 14.23 -8.90 -3.79
C HIS A 13 14.31 -7.37 -3.93
N TYR A 14 13.19 -6.68 -4.19
CA TYR A 14 13.12 -5.23 -4.28
C TYR A 14 12.81 -4.64 -2.91
N GLN A 15 13.58 -3.62 -2.50
CA GLN A 15 13.35 -2.90 -1.25
C GLN A 15 12.20 -1.89 -1.38
N ASN A 16 12.13 -1.18 -2.51
CA ASN A 16 11.15 -0.14 -2.78
C ASN A 16 10.38 -0.45 -4.08
N ILE A 17 9.05 -0.52 -4.00
CA ILE A 17 8.17 -0.81 -5.14
C ILE A 17 7.16 0.33 -5.29
N LEU A 18 7.15 0.99 -6.46
CA LEU A 18 6.13 1.97 -6.79
C LEU A 18 4.91 1.30 -7.43
N VAL A 19 3.74 1.50 -6.84
CA VAL A 19 2.46 1.03 -7.39
C VAL A 19 1.65 2.24 -7.87
N VAL A 20 1.50 2.38 -9.18
CA VAL A 20 0.63 3.39 -9.80
C VAL A 20 -0.69 2.73 -10.19
N SER A 21 -1.79 3.19 -9.60
CA SER A 21 -3.13 2.65 -9.86
C SER A 21 -4.21 3.68 -9.53
N HIS A 22 -5.45 3.24 -9.35
CA HIS A 22 -6.61 4.10 -9.09
C HIS A 22 -7.06 4.03 -7.62
N GLN A 23 -7.80 5.04 -7.17
CA GLN A 23 -8.31 5.15 -5.80
C GLN A 23 -8.86 3.83 -5.25
N GLY A 24 -9.82 3.20 -5.96
CA GLY A 24 -10.47 1.98 -5.48
C GLY A 24 -9.53 0.78 -5.37
N VAL A 25 -8.53 0.66 -6.24
CA VAL A 25 -7.54 -0.42 -6.16
C VAL A 25 -6.58 -0.18 -5.00
N LEU A 26 -6.10 1.06 -4.84
CA LEU A 26 -5.14 1.42 -3.78
C LEU A 26 -5.78 1.36 -2.39
N SER A 27 -7.01 1.84 -2.22
CA SER A 27 -7.70 1.76 -0.93
C SER A 27 -8.02 0.32 -0.53
N LEU A 28 -8.43 -0.51 -1.49
CA LEU A 28 -8.63 -1.94 -1.27
C LEU A 28 -7.31 -2.65 -0.96
N LEU A 29 -6.23 -2.32 -1.67
CA LEU A 29 -4.89 -2.86 -1.41
C LEU A 29 -4.45 -2.55 0.03
N ILE A 30 -4.60 -1.30 0.49
CA ILE A 30 -4.29 -0.89 1.87
C ILE A 30 -5.07 -1.76 2.87
N ALA A 31 -6.40 -1.78 2.76
CA ALA A 31 -7.25 -2.51 3.70
C ALA A 31 -6.90 -4.01 3.76
N ARG A 32 -6.70 -4.64 2.59
CA ARG A 32 -6.39 -6.08 2.53
C ARG A 32 -4.99 -6.40 3.04
N LEU A 33 -3.99 -5.55 2.78
CA LEU A 33 -2.63 -5.75 3.29
C LEU A 33 -2.56 -5.70 4.82
N ILE A 34 -3.32 -4.81 5.46
CA ILE A 34 -3.36 -4.69 6.93
C ILE A 34 -4.41 -5.61 7.60
N GLY A 35 -4.92 -6.60 6.87
CA GLY A 35 -5.80 -7.64 7.41
C GLY A 35 -7.27 -7.24 7.57
N MET A 36 -7.70 -6.08 7.06
CA MET A 36 -9.10 -5.66 7.09
C MET A 36 -9.92 -6.29 5.96
N PRO A 37 -11.23 -6.50 6.14
CA PRO A 37 -12.09 -7.02 5.08
C PRO A 37 -12.25 -6.01 3.93
N ALA A 38 -12.66 -6.48 2.75
CA ALA A 38 -12.70 -5.64 1.53
C ALA A 38 -13.68 -4.46 1.66
N GLU A 39 -14.77 -4.66 2.40
CA GLU A 39 -15.81 -3.68 2.70
C GLU A 39 -15.24 -2.47 3.47
N SER A 40 -14.13 -2.66 4.20
CA SER A 40 -13.45 -1.59 4.93
C SER A 40 -12.56 -0.71 4.05
N MET A 41 -12.46 -0.96 2.73
CA MET A 41 -11.67 -0.12 1.83
C MET A 41 -12.04 1.37 1.90
N TRP A 42 -13.29 1.69 2.21
CA TRP A 42 -13.78 3.06 2.31
C TRP A 42 -13.23 3.86 3.50
N HIS A 43 -12.58 3.18 4.47
CA HIS A 43 -11.88 3.83 5.56
C HIS A 43 -10.58 4.52 5.11
N PHE A 44 -10.07 4.18 3.92
CA PHE A 44 -8.83 4.73 3.37
C PHE A 44 -9.12 5.45 2.04
N ARG A 45 -9.13 6.78 2.07
CA ARG A 45 -9.13 7.56 0.83
C ARG A 45 -7.69 7.77 0.36
N VAL A 46 -7.46 7.55 -0.94
CA VAL A 46 -6.18 7.83 -1.60
C VAL A 46 -6.40 9.00 -2.54
N ASP A 47 -5.88 10.16 -2.16
CA ASP A 47 -6.11 11.42 -2.85
C ASP A 47 -5.14 11.61 -4.02
N GLN A 48 -5.60 12.36 -5.04
CA GLN A 48 -4.76 12.75 -6.15
C GLN A 48 -3.70 13.78 -5.72
N GLY A 49 -2.54 13.73 -6.40
CA GLY A 49 -1.42 14.63 -6.10
C GLY A 49 -0.73 14.35 -4.77
N CYS A 50 -0.89 13.13 -4.24
CA CYS A 50 -0.27 12.66 -3.01
C CYS A 50 0.42 11.32 -3.20
N TRP A 51 1.24 10.91 -2.23
CA TRP A 51 1.81 9.57 -2.12
C TRP A 51 1.51 8.95 -0.76
N SER A 52 1.58 7.61 -0.70
CA SER A 52 1.36 6.80 0.50
C SER A 52 2.41 5.70 0.55
N ALA A 53 2.72 5.19 1.74
CA ALA A 53 3.74 4.16 1.94
C ALA A 53 3.25 3.09 2.91
N ILE A 54 3.49 1.83 2.56
CA ILE A 54 3.23 0.64 3.37
C ILE A 54 4.53 -0.16 3.41
N ASP A 55 5.02 -0.45 4.61
CA ASP A 55 6.15 -1.36 4.81
C ASP A 55 5.62 -2.77 5.01
N ILE A 56 6.28 -3.76 4.40
CA ILE A 56 5.95 -5.19 4.59
C ILE A 56 7.19 -5.89 5.14
N ASN A 57 7.18 -6.20 6.44
CA ASN A 57 8.28 -6.87 7.13
C ASN A 57 7.78 -8.21 7.68
N GLN A 58 8.44 -9.31 7.36
CA GLN A 58 8.07 -10.65 7.85
C GLN A 58 6.58 -10.99 7.63
N LYS A 59 6.04 -10.57 6.48
CA LYS A 59 4.62 -10.70 6.09
C LYS A 59 3.63 -9.86 6.92
N PHE A 60 4.11 -8.93 7.73
CA PHE A 60 3.30 -7.96 8.45
C PHE A 60 3.35 -6.60 7.74
N ALA A 61 2.19 -6.10 7.30
CA ALA A 61 2.07 -4.83 6.62
C ALA A 61 1.76 -3.69 7.60
N THR A 62 2.49 -2.58 7.50
CA THR A 62 2.28 -1.38 8.30
C THR A 62 2.06 -0.18 7.38
N LEU A 63 0.89 0.44 7.43
CA LEU A 63 0.64 1.72 6.76
C LEU A 63 1.42 2.82 7.48
N ARG A 64 2.46 3.36 6.85
CA ARG A 64 3.36 4.38 7.43
C ARG A 64 2.91 5.79 7.10
N VAL A 65 2.46 5.99 5.86
CA VAL A 65 2.09 7.30 5.32
C VAL A 65 0.84 7.16 4.47
N LEU A 66 -0.10 8.09 4.63
CA LEU A 66 -1.30 8.19 3.79
C LEU A 66 -1.47 9.65 3.32
N ASN A 67 -1.58 9.84 2.00
CA ASN A 67 -1.81 11.13 1.33
C ASN A 67 -0.79 12.25 1.66
N SER A 68 0.49 11.92 1.73
CA SER A 68 1.55 12.92 1.89
C SER A 68 1.77 13.71 0.60
N ARG A 69 2.10 15.00 0.75
CA ARG A 69 2.60 15.90 -0.30
C ARG A 69 4.03 16.39 -0.05
N ALA A 70 4.65 15.90 1.03
CA ALA A 70 6.03 16.23 1.36
C ALA A 70 7.02 15.44 0.47
N ILE A 71 8.30 15.83 0.49
CA ILE A 71 9.36 15.02 -0.12
C ILE A 71 9.44 13.68 0.61
N GLY A 72 9.38 12.57 -0.14
CA GLY A 72 9.57 11.23 0.41
C GLY A 72 11.04 11.00 0.76
N VAL A 73 11.28 10.40 1.92
CA VAL A 73 12.61 9.92 2.34
C VAL A 73 12.56 8.40 2.43
N GLU A 74 13.60 7.74 1.97
CA GLU A 74 13.70 6.27 2.05
C GLU A 74 13.87 5.83 3.52
N ASN A 75 13.42 4.62 3.82
CA ASN A 75 13.70 4.00 5.11
C ASN A 75 15.22 3.78 5.24
N ALA A 76 15.75 4.07 6.43
CA ALA A 76 17.17 3.90 6.76
C ALA A 76 17.57 2.42 6.90
#